data_AF-F3FM41-F1
#
_entry.id   AF-F3FM41-F1
#
_cell.length_a   1.000
_cell.length_b   1.000
_cell.length_c   1.000
_cell.angle_alpha   90.00
_cell.angle_beta   90.00
_cell.angle_gamma   90.00
#
_symmetry.space_group_name_H-M   'P 1'
#
loop_
_entity.id
_entity.type
_entity.pdbx_description
1 polymer ?
#
loop_
_entity_poly.entity_id
_entity_poly.type
_entity_poly.pdbx_seq_one_letter_code
_entity_poly.pdbx_strand_id
1 'polypeptide(L)'
;FELVCDTRGFYYFVPELAAAQVNKTAQRLALFTFILVEHLADQGRDPMSVLDGGSLGRDELPSMLEKYRDLFLQAEVQTPEELEEKIMRRMTQLGFASEEVGIYRFLPPMHRFLDVCLSVQQDRDLAASLHSALPLPTPVLIDDDSDEKLLETDDPLDLAEFGEETEEEALARAIADEQRQEMDT
;
A
#
# COMPACT_ATOMS: atom_id res chain seq x y z
N PHE A 1 -15.43 -14.71 15.20
CA PHE A 1 -15.83 -13.28 15.02
C PHE A 1 -16.31 -12.79 16.36
N GLU A 2 -15.86 -11.61 16.77
CA GLU A 2 -16.24 -10.95 18.01
C GLU A 2 -17.15 -9.75 17.70
N LEU A 3 -18.24 -9.59 18.44
CA LEU A 3 -19.12 -8.41 18.34
C LEU A 3 -18.56 -7.31 19.24
N VAL A 4 -18.17 -6.18 18.65
CA VAL A 4 -17.64 -5.03 19.35
C VAL A 4 -18.68 -3.91 19.37
N CYS A 5 -18.86 -3.29 20.53
CA CYS A 5 -19.64 -2.07 20.69
C CYS A 5 -18.69 -0.87 20.60
N ASP A 6 -18.93 0.01 19.64
CA ASP A 6 -18.16 1.25 19.55
C ASP A 6 -18.72 2.34 20.49
N THR A 7 -17.84 3.21 20.98
CA THR A 7 -18.20 4.36 21.81
C THR A 7 -19.18 5.33 21.14
N ARG A 8 -19.23 5.36 19.81
CA ARG A 8 -20.17 6.18 19.03
C ARG A 8 -21.55 5.52 18.84
N GLY A 9 -21.81 4.38 19.50
CA GLY A 9 -23.15 3.79 19.60
C GLY A 9 -23.54 2.83 18.48
N PHE A 10 -22.58 2.29 17.72
CA PHE A 10 -22.81 1.26 16.70
C PHE A 10 -22.07 -0.03 17.03
N TYR A 11 -22.49 -1.13 16.40
CA TYR A 11 -21.93 -2.45 16.60
C TYR A 11 -21.33 -2.98 15.31
N TYR A 12 -20.21 -3.68 15.40
CA TYR A 12 -19.56 -4.30 14.23
C TYR A 12 -18.82 -5.58 14.63
N PHE A 13 -18.56 -6.44 13.65
CA PHE A 13 -17.84 -7.69 13.87
C PHE A 13 -16.36 -7.55 13.55
N VAL A 14 -15.52 -8.08 14.43
CA VAL A 14 -14.08 -8.22 14.22
C VAL A 14 -13.74 -9.70 13.99
N PRO A 15 -13.01 -10.06 12.92
CA PRO A 15 -12.56 -11.42 12.72
C PRO A 15 -11.49 -11.81 13.75
N GLU A 16 -11.52 -13.06 14.21
CA GLU A 16 -10.67 -13.58 15.29
C GLU A 16 -9.26 -13.96 14.80
N LEU A 17 -9.16 -14.38 13.53
CA LEU A 17 -7.92 -14.39 12.76
C LEU A 17 -7.96 -13.18 11.82
N ALA A 18 -7.11 -12.19 12.06
CA ALA A 18 -6.87 -11.13 11.09
C ALA A 18 -6.19 -11.75 9.87
N ALA A 19 -6.98 -12.16 8.86
CA ALA A 19 -6.41 -12.48 7.56
C ALA A 19 -5.79 -11.17 7.03
N ALA A 20 -4.47 -11.18 6.82
CA ALA A 20 -3.66 -10.03 6.41
C ALA A 20 -4.01 -9.45 5.02
N GLN A 21 -5.10 -9.91 4.40
CA GLN A 21 -5.55 -9.41 3.11
C GLN A 21 -6.74 -8.48 3.29
N VAL A 22 -6.46 -7.18 3.23
CA VAL A 22 -7.49 -6.15 3.10
C VAL A 22 -8.16 -6.31 1.73
N ASN A 23 -9.48 -6.49 1.72
CA ASN A 23 -10.26 -6.61 0.48
C ASN A 23 -10.12 -5.31 -0.36
N LYS A 24 -10.02 -5.43 -1.69
CA LYS A 24 -10.06 -4.31 -2.64
C LYS A 24 -11.20 -3.31 -2.35
N THR A 25 -12.36 -3.81 -1.93
CA THR A 25 -13.49 -2.94 -1.56
C THR A 25 -13.13 -2.06 -0.35
N ALA A 26 -12.57 -2.65 0.71
CA ALA A 26 -12.17 -1.90 1.89
C ALA A 26 -11.08 -0.87 1.56
N GLN A 27 -10.14 -1.22 0.68
CA GLN A 27 -9.12 -0.28 0.19
C GLN A 27 -9.75 0.91 -0.54
N ARG A 28 -10.74 0.67 -1.42
CA ARG A 28 -11.49 1.74 -2.12
C ARG A 28 -12.21 2.66 -1.15
N LEU A 29 -12.91 2.09 -0.17
CA LEU A 29 -13.66 2.85 0.83
C LEU A 29 -12.74 3.70 1.70
N ALA A 30 -11.60 3.14 2.11
CA ALA A 30 -10.59 3.85 2.88
C ALA A 30 -10.01 5.02 2.06
N LEU A 31 -9.56 4.75 0.82
CA LEU A 31 -9.05 5.78 -0.08
C LEU A 31 -10.05 6.92 -0.28
N PHE A 32 -11.30 6.59 -0.58
CA PHE A 32 -12.35 7.60 -0.73
C PHE A 32 -12.55 8.43 0.53
N THR A 33 -12.50 7.81 1.71
CA THR A 33 -12.65 8.53 2.99
C THR A 33 -11.52 9.55 3.17
N PHE A 34 -10.28 9.22 2.81
CA PHE A 34 -9.16 10.17 2.88
C PHE A 34 -9.29 11.29 1.85
N ILE A 35 -9.65 10.95 0.61
CA ILE A 35 -9.90 11.94 -0.43
C ILE A 35 -11.02 12.89 0.00
N LEU A 36 -12.09 12.39 0.62
CA LEU A 36 -13.18 13.19 1.13
C LEU A 36 -12.71 14.18 2.19
N VAL A 37 -11.92 13.73 3.17
CA VAL A 37 -11.36 14.60 4.22
C VAL A 37 -10.48 15.69 3.62
N GLU A 38 -9.57 15.32 2.71
CA GLU A 38 -8.69 16.26 2.00
C GLU A 38 -9.51 17.27 1.18
N HIS A 39 -10.49 16.79 0.42
CA HIS A 39 -11.33 17.61 -0.44
C HIS A 39 -12.15 18.63 0.35
N LEU A 40 -12.66 18.24 1.52
CA LEU A 40 -13.37 19.14 2.42
C LEU A 40 -12.43 20.18 3.03
N ALA A 41 -11.24 19.77 3.45
CA ALA A 41 -10.22 20.66 4.00
C ALA A 41 -9.78 21.71 2.97
N ASP A 42 -9.59 21.32 1.71
CA ASP A 42 -9.27 22.21 0.59
C ASP A 42 -10.36 23.27 0.33
N GLN A 43 -11.63 22.94 0.63
CA GLN A 43 -12.75 23.88 0.54
C GLN A 43 -12.90 24.76 1.79
N GLY A 44 -12.08 24.56 2.82
CA GLY A 44 -12.21 25.21 4.13
C GLY A 44 -13.41 24.71 4.95
N ARG A 45 -13.99 23.57 4.59
CA ARG A 45 -15.04 22.90 5.38
C ARG A 45 -14.39 22.01 6.42
N ASP A 46 -14.90 22.03 7.64
CA ASP A 46 -14.46 21.09 8.67
C ASP A 46 -14.88 19.66 8.30
N PRO A 47 -13.94 18.73 8.04
CA PRO A 47 -14.25 17.37 7.65
C PRO A 47 -15.02 16.60 8.73
N MET A 48 -14.74 16.89 10.01
CA MET A 48 -15.37 16.21 11.14
C MET A 48 -16.87 16.52 11.20
N SER A 49 -17.23 17.79 11.02
CA SER A 49 -18.63 18.21 10.93
C SER A 49 -19.41 17.52 9.80
N VAL A 50 -18.75 17.12 8.70
CA VAL A 50 -19.41 16.41 7.59
C VAL A 50 -19.54 14.93 7.88
N LEU A 51 -18.53 14.32 8.52
CA LEU A 51 -18.57 12.92 8.93
C LEU A 51 -19.57 12.67 10.07
N ASP A 52 -19.83 13.68 10.93
CA ASP A 52 -20.79 13.63 12.03
C ASP A 52 -22.26 13.83 11.60
N GLY A 53 -22.61 13.36 10.40
CA GLY A 53 -23.98 13.42 9.88
C GLY A 53 -24.24 14.55 8.89
N GLY A 54 -23.19 15.17 8.36
CA GLY A 54 -23.29 16.06 7.21
C GLY A 54 -23.63 15.30 5.92
N SER A 55 -23.94 16.08 4.89
CA SER A 55 -24.35 15.58 3.59
C SER A 55 -23.32 15.87 2.50
N LEU A 56 -23.21 14.95 1.55
CA LEU A 56 -22.48 15.09 0.29
C LEU A 56 -23.46 14.93 -0.87
N GLY A 57 -23.50 15.89 -1.77
CA GLY A 57 -24.31 15.84 -2.98
C GLY A 57 -23.69 14.92 -4.03
N ARG A 58 -24.52 14.19 -4.77
CA ARG A 58 -24.07 13.40 -5.93
C ARG A 58 -23.38 14.27 -7.00
N ASP A 59 -23.74 15.54 -7.10
CA ASP A 59 -23.16 16.54 -7.97
C ASP A 59 -21.71 16.92 -7.60
N GLU A 60 -21.28 16.65 -6.37
CA GLU A 60 -19.89 16.88 -5.94
C GLU A 60 -18.94 15.77 -6.43
N LEU A 61 -19.47 14.56 -6.66
CA LEU A 61 -18.69 13.37 -7.03
C LEU A 61 -17.86 13.54 -8.32
N PRO A 62 -18.38 14.10 -9.43
CA PRO A 62 -17.59 14.29 -10.64
C PRO A 62 -16.40 15.22 -10.43
N SER A 63 -16.60 16.32 -9.70
CA SER A 63 -15.53 17.30 -9.43
C SER A 63 -14.40 16.69 -8.59
N MET A 64 -14.76 15.84 -7.62
CA MET A 64 -13.81 15.11 -6.79
C MET A 64 -13.07 14.04 -7.60
N LEU A 65 -13.77 13.31 -8.48
CA LEU A 65 -13.16 12.32 -9.37
C LEU A 65 -12.13 12.97 -10.30
N GLU A 66 -12.44 14.14 -10.87
CA GLU A 66 -11.51 14.87 -11.74
C GLU A 66 -10.27 15.35 -10.98
N LYS A 67 -10.46 15.90 -9.78
CA LYS A 67 -9.34 16.44 -8.97
C LYS A 67 -8.38 15.35 -8.48
N TYR A 68 -8.91 14.19 -8.08
CA TYR A 68 -8.10 13.08 -7.54
C TYR A 68 -8.04 11.88 -8.49
N ARG A 69 -8.09 12.14 -9.80
CA ARG A 69 -8.20 11.12 -10.86
C ARG A 69 -7.17 10.02 -10.75
N ASP A 70 -5.90 10.36 -10.51
CA ASP A 70 -4.82 9.38 -10.46
C ASP A 70 -4.99 8.38 -9.31
N LEU A 71 -5.48 8.85 -8.16
CA LEU A 71 -5.78 8.01 -7.00
C LEU A 71 -6.96 7.07 -7.30
N PHE A 72 -8.02 7.58 -7.92
CA PHE A 72 -9.17 6.77 -8.32
C PHE A 72 -8.83 5.75 -9.42
N LEU A 73 -7.91 6.09 -10.33
CA LEU A 73 -7.45 5.17 -11.37
C LEU A 73 -6.72 3.96 -10.77
N GLN A 74 -5.89 4.17 -9.75
CA GLN A 74 -5.26 3.07 -8.98
C GLN A 74 -6.30 2.19 -8.28
N ALA A 75 -7.44 2.77 -7.88
CA ALA A 75 -8.56 2.07 -7.29
C ALA A 75 -9.48 1.37 -8.32
N GLU A 76 -9.14 1.41 -9.61
CA GLU A 76 -9.97 0.92 -10.74
C GLU A 76 -11.34 1.64 -10.81
N VAL A 77 -11.37 2.95 -10.54
CA VAL A 77 -12.55 3.82 -10.66
C VAL A 77 -12.22 4.93 -11.66
N GLN A 78 -12.88 4.94 -12.81
CA GLN A 78 -12.58 5.86 -13.91
C GLN A 78 -13.72 6.82 -14.23
N THR A 79 -14.96 6.43 -13.93
CA THR A 79 -16.16 7.24 -14.25
C THR A 79 -16.96 7.54 -12.99
N PRO A 80 -17.76 8.62 -12.98
CA PRO A 80 -18.60 8.97 -11.82
C PRO A 80 -19.63 7.87 -11.51
N GLU A 81 -20.11 7.14 -12.52
CA GLU A 81 -21.01 5.99 -12.32
C GLU A 81 -20.29 4.85 -11.59
N GLU A 82 -19.03 4.57 -11.93
CA GLU A 82 -18.24 3.57 -11.22
C GLU A 82 -17.94 3.99 -9.78
N LEU A 83 -17.70 5.27 -9.54
CA LEU A 83 -17.49 5.82 -8.19
C LEU A 83 -18.73 5.58 -7.33
N GLU A 84 -19.90 5.89 -7.88
CA GLU A 84 -21.17 5.67 -7.23
C GLU A 84 -21.44 4.18 -6.98
N GLU A 85 -21.24 3.31 -7.97
CA GLU A 85 -21.55 1.88 -7.85
C GLU A 85 -20.55 1.13 -6.96
N LYS A 86 -19.24 1.40 -7.11
CA LYS A 86 -18.18 0.67 -6.39
C LYS A 86 -17.93 1.22 -5.00
N ILE A 87 -18.18 2.51 -4.74
CA ILE A 87 -17.90 3.17 -3.47
C ILE A 87 -19.19 3.54 -2.75
N MET A 88 -19.98 4.48 -3.30
CA MET A 88 -21.13 5.04 -2.58
C MET A 88 -22.17 3.97 -2.24
N ARG A 89 -22.54 3.13 -3.21
CA ARG A 89 -23.46 2.00 -2.99
C ARG A 89 -22.92 1.01 -1.95
N ARG A 90 -21.60 0.77 -1.93
CA ARG A 90 -20.97 -0.12 -0.94
C ARG A 90 -20.94 0.51 0.45
N MET A 91 -20.70 1.82 0.55
CA MET A 91 -20.82 2.56 1.81
C MET A 91 -22.23 2.47 2.37
N THR A 92 -23.25 2.65 1.53
CA THR A 92 -24.65 2.53 1.96
C THR A 92 -25.01 1.11 2.41
N GLN A 93 -24.57 0.08 1.68
CA GLN A 93 -24.82 -1.33 2.04
C GLN A 93 -24.16 -1.74 3.36
N LEU A 94 -22.98 -1.20 3.66
CA LEU A 94 -22.24 -1.51 4.88
C LEU A 94 -22.65 -0.63 6.07
N GLY A 95 -23.56 0.33 5.88
CA GLY A 95 -24.03 1.22 6.94
C GLY A 95 -23.05 2.34 7.29
N PHE A 96 -22.13 2.68 6.39
CA PHE A 96 -21.24 3.84 6.53
C PHE A 96 -21.92 5.14 6.12
N ALA A 97 -22.91 5.07 5.23
CA ALA A 97 -23.69 6.22 4.79
C ALA A 97 -25.16 5.81 4.60
N SER A 98 -26.06 6.79 4.61
CA SER A 98 -27.41 6.65 4.08
C SER A 98 -27.56 7.49 2.83
N GLU A 99 -28.31 7.01 1.85
CA GLU A 99 -28.60 7.73 0.62
C GLU A 99 -30.09 8.13 0.60
N GLU A 100 -30.36 9.42 0.41
CA GLU A 100 -31.71 9.96 0.22
C GLU A 100 -31.72 10.88 -0.99
N VAL A 101 -32.39 10.46 -2.08
CA VAL A 101 -32.61 11.28 -3.29
C VAL A 101 -31.29 11.85 -3.87
N GLY A 102 -30.23 11.04 -3.90
CA GLY A 102 -28.90 11.46 -4.39
C GLY A 102 -28.12 12.36 -3.43
N ILE A 103 -28.55 12.45 -2.17
CA ILE A 103 -27.80 13.07 -1.08
C ILE A 103 -27.29 11.97 -0.16
N TYR A 104 -25.98 11.92 0.04
CA TYR A 104 -25.35 10.94 0.92
C TYR A 104 -25.11 11.56 2.28
N ARG A 105 -25.65 10.97 3.34
CA ARG A 105 -25.40 11.36 4.73
C ARG A 105 -24.47 10.34 5.37
N PHE A 106 -23.34 10.80 5.87
CA PHE A 106 -22.38 9.90 6.54
C PHE A 106 -22.85 9.54 7.95
N LEU A 107 -22.52 8.32 8.36
CA LEU A 107 -22.87 7.76 9.66
C LEU A 107 -21.61 7.62 10.52
N PRO A 108 -21.75 7.54 11.87
CA PRO A 108 -20.63 7.41 12.79
C PRO A 108 -19.60 6.29 12.47
N PRO A 109 -19.96 5.14 11.86
CA PRO A 109 -18.99 4.12 11.48
C PRO A 109 -17.86 4.60 10.56
N MET A 110 -18.06 5.69 9.80
CA MET A 110 -17.03 6.28 8.93
C MET A 110 -15.74 6.63 9.66
N HIS A 111 -15.85 7.03 10.93
CA HIS A 111 -14.69 7.38 11.73
C HIS A 111 -13.74 6.21 11.99
N ARG A 112 -14.18 4.95 11.81
CA ARG A 112 -13.29 3.79 11.94
C ARG A 112 -12.11 3.84 10.99
N PHE A 113 -12.29 4.36 9.77
CA PHE A 113 -11.18 4.53 8.83
C PHE A 113 -10.12 5.50 9.37
N LEU A 114 -10.55 6.57 10.06
CA LEU A 114 -9.66 7.54 10.69
C LEU A 114 -8.98 6.95 11.93
N ASP A 115 -9.74 6.26 12.79
CA ASP A 115 -9.21 5.60 13.99
C ASP A 115 -8.11 4.58 13.62
N VAL A 116 -8.31 3.81 12.55
CA VAL A 116 -7.31 2.84 12.03
C VAL A 116 -6.05 3.57 11.55
N CYS A 117 -6.20 4.68 10.82
CA CYS A 117 -5.04 5.45 10.39
C CYS A 117 -4.24 6.04 11.55
N LEU A 118 -4.92 6.57 12.56
CA LEU A 118 -4.27 7.07 13.77
C LEU A 118 -3.54 5.95 14.52
N SER A 119 -4.14 4.76 14.62
CA SER A 119 -3.49 3.59 15.23
C SER A 119 -2.22 3.19 14.48
N VAL A 120 -2.26 3.11 13.14
CA VAL A 120 -1.09 2.74 12.34
C VAL A 120 0.03 3.77 12.46
N GLN A 121 -0.31 5.07 12.52
CA GLN A 121 0.67 6.13 12.76
C GLN A 121 1.31 6.00 14.15
N GLN A 122 0.51 5.77 15.19
CA GLN A 122 1.00 5.56 16.55
C GLN A 122 1.91 4.34 16.66
N ASP A 123 1.56 3.22 16.02
CA ASP A 123 2.38 2.01 16.01
C ASP A 123 3.73 2.25 15.32
N ARG A 124 3.73 3.00 14.21
CA ARG A 124 4.96 3.39 13.52
C ARG A 124 5.83 4.30 14.39
N ASP A 125 5.25 5.30 15.03
CA ASP A 125 5.98 6.22 15.91
C ASP A 125 6.53 5.50 17.14
N LEU A 126 5.76 4.57 17.71
CA LEU A 126 6.20 3.70 18.80
C LEU A 126 7.37 2.82 18.36
N ALA A 127 7.27 2.16 17.20
CA ALA A 127 8.35 1.35 16.65
C ALA A 127 9.61 2.21 16.41
N ALA A 128 9.47 3.40 15.84
CA ALA A 128 10.58 4.34 15.65
C ALA A 128 11.23 4.74 16.98
N SER A 129 10.44 5.02 18.02
CA SER A 129 10.95 5.34 19.35
C SER A 129 11.73 4.17 19.98
N LEU A 130 11.24 2.93 19.84
CA LEU A 130 11.90 1.72 20.34
C LEU A 130 13.22 1.45 19.61
N HIS A 131 13.25 1.63 18.28
CA HIS A 131 14.45 1.44 17.48
C HIS A 131 15.50 2.55 17.68
N SER A 132 15.10 3.76 18.09
CA SER A 132 16.04 4.84 18.44
C SER A 132 16.79 4.61 19.76
N ALA A 133 16.26 3.75 20.63
CA ALA A 133 16.85 3.41 21.93
C ALA A 133 17.80 2.20 21.87
N LEU A 134 17.91 1.54 20.70
CA LEU A 134 18.91 0.50 20.50
C LEU A 134 20.26 1.17 20.21
N PRO A 135 21.31 0.85 20.98
CA PRO A 135 22.64 1.34 20.65
C PRO A 135 22.97 0.91 19.22
N LEU A 136 23.30 1.88 18.37
CA LEU A 136 23.85 1.59 17.05
C LEU A 136 25.01 0.60 17.25
N PRO A 137 25.09 -0.48 16.44
CA PRO A 137 26.27 -1.33 16.46
C PRO A 137 27.49 -0.44 16.30
N THR A 138 28.36 -0.40 17.30
CA THR A 138 29.59 0.36 17.22
C THR A 138 30.35 -0.17 16.00
N PRO A 139 30.64 0.67 14.99
CA PRO A 139 31.44 0.24 13.85
C PRO A 139 32.76 -0.29 14.40
N VAL A 140 33.06 -1.57 14.15
CA VAL A 140 34.41 -2.08 14.37
C VAL A 140 35.26 -1.48 13.27
N LEU A 141 36.17 -0.57 13.62
CA LEU A 141 37.20 -0.10 12.71
C LEU A 141 38.04 -1.33 12.35
N ILE A 142 37.94 -1.74 11.09
CA ILE A 142 38.82 -2.75 10.50
C ILE A 142 40.13 -2.01 10.19
N ASP A 143 41.25 -2.48 10.70
CA ASP A 143 42.57 -1.93 10.38
C ASP A 143 42.83 -2.10 8.87
N ASP A 144 43.43 -1.08 8.23
CA ASP A 144 43.74 -0.98 6.79
C ASP A 144 44.55 -2.17 6.21
N ASP A 145 45.06 -3.08 7.05
CA ASP A 145 45.77 -4.30 6.62
C ASP A 145 44.83 -5.49 6.31
N SER A 146 43.51 -5.31 6.36
CA SER A 146 42.52 -6.39 6.18
C SER A 146 41.74 -6.33 4.85
N ASP A 147 42.29 -5.68 3.82
CA ASP A 147 41.61 -5.41 2.55
C ASP A 147 41.31 -6.67 1.71
N GLU A 148 42.12 -7.74 1.82
CA GLU A 148 41.97 -8.91 0.93
C GLU A 148 40.69 -9.71 1.17
N LYS A 149 40.10 -9.66 2.37
CA LYS A 149 38.91 -10.45 2.71
C LYS A 149 37.58 -9.71 2.51
N LEU A 150 37.62 -8.40 2.27
CA LEU A 150 36.43 -7.58 2.02
C LEU A 150 35.98 -7.62 0.54
N LEU A 151 36.85 -8.12 -0.34
CA LEU A 151 36.58 -8.33 -1.76
C LEU A 151 35.95 -9.71 -2.06
N GLU A 152 35.94 -10.63 -1.09
CA GLU A 152 35.22 -11.90 -1.23
C GLU A 152 33.73 -11.67 -0.96
N THR A 153 32.98 -11.37 -2.01
CA THR A 153 31.53 -11.47 -1.97
C THR A 153 31.14 -12.92 -2.27
N ASP A 154 30.39 -13.58 -1.37
CA ASP A 154 29.67 -14.84 -1.64
C ASP A 154 28.49 -14.61 -2.62
N ASP A 155 28.67 -13.76 -3.62
CA ASP A 155 27.65 -13.44 -4.62
C ASP A 155 27.72 -14.51 -5.73
N PRO A 156 26.68 -15.34 -5.91
CA PRO A 156 26.66 -16.37 -6.97
C PRO A 156 26.65 -15.79 -8.39
N LEU A 157 26.70 -14.46 -8.52
CA LEU A 157 26.82 -13.70 -9.77
C LEU A 157 28.13 -12.88 -9.83
N ASP A 158 29.15 -13.24 -9.05
CA ASP A 158 30.47 -12.64 -9.21
C ASP A 158 31.07 -13.04 -10.58
N LEU A 159 31.08 -12.09 -11.49
CA LEU A 159 31.54 -12.25 -12.87
C LEU A 159 33.07 -12.15 -12.99
N ALA A 160 33.79 -11.92 -11.88
CA ALA A 160 35.25 -11.79 -11.89
C ALA A 160 35.99 -13.09 -12.28
N GLU A 161 35.36 -14.26 -12.16
CA GLU A 161 35.96 -15.55 -12.56
C GLU A 161 35.95 -15.76 -14.09
N PHE A 162 35.17 -14.97 -14.84
CA PHE A 162 35.21 -14.94 -16.30
C PHE A 162 36.29 -13.94 -16.76
N GLY A 163 37.55 -14.30 -16.55
CA GLY A 163 38.68 -13.63 -17.18
C GLY A 163 38.50 -13.60 -18.71
N GLU A 164 39.04 -12.55 -19.34
CA GLU A 164 38.92 -12.14 -20.75
C GLU A 164 39.10 -13.29 -21.77
N GLU A 165 38.13 -14.19 -21.89
CA GLU A 165 38.07 -15.15 -22.99
C GLU A 165 37.62 -14.34 -24.21
N THR A 166 38.58 -13.99 -25.07
CA THR A 166 38.26 -13.27 -26.31
C THR A 166 37.26 -14.09 -27.13
N GLU A 167 36.34 -13.43 -27.83
CA GLU A 167 35.26 -14.11 -28.60
C GLU A 167 35.80 -15.20 -29.55
N GLU A 168 37.04 -15.06 -30.02
CA GLU A 168 37.73 -16.06 -30.86
C GLU A 168 38.07 -17.35 -30.10
N GLU A 169 38.47 -17.27 -28.83
CA GLU A 169 38.76 -18.42 -27.97
C GLU A 169 37.49 -19.19 -27.59
N ALA A 170 36.41 -18.46 -27.29
CA ALA A 170 35.10 -19.04 -27.02
C ALA A 170 34.55 -19.81 -28.24
N LEU A 171 34.73 -19.24 -29.45
CA LEU A 171 34.33 -19.90 -30.70
C LEU A 171 35.19 -21.14 -31.01
N ALA A 172 36.51 -21.05 -30.81
CA ALA A 172 37.42 -22.18 -31.02
C ALA A 172 37.09 -23.36 -30.10
N ARG A 173 36.70 -23.08 -28.85
CA ARG A 173 36.26 -24.10 -27.88
C ARG A 173 34.95 -24.77 -28.30
N ALA A 174 33.95 -23.99 -28.73
CA ALA A 174 32.67 -24.52 -29.17
C ALA A 174 32.82 -25.46 -30.38
N ILE A 175 33.66 -25.10 -31.35
CA ILE A 175 33.93 -25.93 -32.53
C ILE A 175 34.67 -27.23 -32.15
N ALA A 176 35.61 -27.17 -31.20
CA ALA A 176 36.34 -28.34 -30.74
C ALA A 176 35.46 -29.34 -30.00
N ASP A 177 34.48 -28.86 -29.22
CA ASP A 177 33.53 -29.72 -28.52
C ASP A 177 32.53 -30.39 -29.48
N GLU A 178 32.08 -29.70 -30.54
CA GLU A 178 31.26 -30.33 -31.60
C GLU A 178 32.05 -31.43 -32.34
N GLN A 179 33.30 -31.18 -32.71
CA GLN A 179 34.13 -32.20 -33.39
C GLN A 179 34.42 -33.43 -32.51
N ARG A 180 34.52 -33.25 -31.19
CA ARG A 180 34.66 -34.37 -30.25
C ARG A 180 33.38 -35.18 -30.12
N GLN A 181 32.21 -34.53 -30.15
CA GLN A 181 30.93 -35.22 -30.11
C GLN A 181 30.66 -36.01 -31.39
N GLU A 182 31.08 -35.51 -32.55
CA GLU A 182 30.94 -36.23 -33.82
C GLU A 182 31.90 -37.42 -33.98
N MET A 183 33.04 -37.43 -33.26
CA MET A 183 33.99 -38.55 -33.29
C MET A 183 33.64 -39.71 -32.34
N ASP A 184 32.72 -39.52 -31.41
CA ASP A 184 32.31 -40.51 -30.39
C ASP A 184 30.92 -41.13 -30.67
N THR A 185 30.41 -40.94 -31.90
CA THR A 185 29.22 -41.62 -32.47
C THR A 185 29.56 -42.40 -33.73
#